data_AF-A0A8H6A531-F1
#
_entry.id   AF-A0A8H6A531-F1
#
_cell.length_a   1.000
_cell.length_b   1.000
_cell.length_c   1.000
_cell.angle_alpha   90.00
_cell.angle_beta   90.00
_cell.angle_gamma   90.00
#
_symmetry.space_group_name_H-M   'P 1'
#
loop_
_entity.id
_entity.type
_entity.pdbx_description
1 polymer ?
#
loop_
_entity_poly.entity_id
_entity_poly.type
_entity_poly.pdbx_seq_one_letter_code
_entity_poly.pdbx_strand_id
1 'polypeptide(L)'
;MDANFPQRPSEAPLLDQILEQIAKENQSLFIFLNGDRLEDLFADYPLDESGPSSPSRGAGKCERLRYLINVYFHTGKFFVEYPEYSTMKENWEFWDDITNPGYRQHGGMKKFAEKYGYPINLTRNVLSRGGKIKAIESELGEPTVALLLLPVIPMLDGLSYHGARELGLLLGRNNADLLRVGRTLRKRWEVYMRNLESLLDC
;
A
#
# COMPACT_ATOMS: atom_id res chain seq x y z
N MET A 1 7.89 -27.85 -23.66
CA MET A 1 6.84 -28.12 -22.65
C MET A 1 6.24 -26.77 -22.33
N ASP A 2 5.08 -26.48 -22.90
CA ASP A 2 4.40 -25.20 -22.71
C ASP A 2 3.80 -25.20 -21.31
N ALA A 3 4.33 -24.34 -20.44
CA ALA A 3 3.73 -24.07 -19.15
C ALA A 3 2.38 -23.38 -19.41
N ASN A 4 1.29 -24.15 -19.30
CA ASN A 4 -0.05 -23.61 -19.23
C ASN A 4 -0.15 -22.75 -17.97
N PHE A 5 0.16 -21.46 -18.09
CA PHE A 5 -0.22 -20.48 -17.08
C PHE A 5 -1.76 -20.43 -17.06
N PRO A 6 -2.42 -20.71 -15.91
CA PRO A 6 -3.86 -20.56 -15.82
C PRO A 6 -4.22 -19.12 -16.19
N GLN A 7 -5.16 -18.95 -17.13
CA GLN A 7 -5.73 -17.64 -17.43
C GLN A 7 -6.27 -17.06 -16.12
N ARG A 8 -5.64 -15.99 -15.63
CA ARG A 8 -6.12 -15.29 -14.44
C ARG A 8 -7.56 -14.84 -14.71
N PRO A 9 -8.52 -15.10 -13.81
CA PRO A 9 -9.86 -14.54 -13.94
C PRO A 9 -9.74 -13.01 -14.09
N SER A 10 -10.56 -12.44 -14.97
CA SER A 10 -10.53 -11.00 -15.24
C SER A 10 -10.65 -10.22 -13.93
N GLU A 11 -9.64 -9.42 -13.60
CA GLU A 11 -9.63 -8.56 -12.41
C GLU A 11 -10.48 -7.30 -12.61
N ALA A 12 -11.00 -7.09 -13.84
CA ALA A 12 -11.78 -5.92 -14.22
C ALA A 12 -12.96 -5.61 -13.27
N PRO A 13 -13.78 -6.58 -12.82
CA PRO A 13 -14.88 -6.28 -11.90
C PRO A 13 -14.41 -5.75 -10.54
N LEU A 14 -13.25 -6.20 -10.05
CA LEU A 14 -12.68 -5.71 -8.80
C LEU A 14 -12.05 -4.32 -9.00
N LEU A 15 -11.38 -4.09 -10.13
CA LEU A 15 -10.85 -2.78 -10.49
C LEU A 15 -11.98 -1.73 -10.56
N ASP A 16 -13.09 -2.06 -11.21
CA ASP A 16 -14.26 -1.18 -11.30
C ASP A 16 -14.84 -0.87 -9.92
N GLN A 17 -14.99 -1.88 -9.05
CA GLN A 17 -15.45 -1.68 -7.67
C GLN A 17 -14.51 -0.78 -6.86
N ILE A 18 -13.20 -0.95 -7.03
CA ILE A 18 -12.20 -0.10 -6.36
C ILE A 18 -12.35 1.35 -6.83
N LEU A 19 -12.42 1.58 -8.15
CA LEU A 19 -12.55 2.92 -8.73
C LEU A 19 -13.85 3.60 -8.30
N GLU A 20 -14.97 2.87 -8.29
CA GLU A 20 -16.26 3.38 -7.83
C GLU A 20 -16.20 3.78 -6.34
N GLN A 21 -15.59 2.93 -5.49
CA GLN A 21 -15.46 3.22 -4.07
C GLN A 21 -14.54 4.43 -3.80
N ILE A 22 -13.45 4.58 -4.56
CA ILE A 22 -12.60 5.76 -4.49
C ILE A 22 -13.40 7.00 -4.88
N ALA A 23 -14.12 6.96 -6.01
CA ALA A 23 -14.92 8.10 -6.49
C ALA A 23 -15.99 8.53 -5.47
N LYS A 24 -16.67 7.55 -4.86
CA LYS A 24 -17.71 7.78 -3.83
C LYS A 24 -17.16 8.44 -2.56
N GLU A 25 -15.96 8.07 -2.15
CA GLU A 25 -15.34 8.57 -0.91
C GLU A 25 -14.46 9.80 -1.12
N ASN A 26 -14.16 10.17 -2.37
CA ASN A 26 -13.14 11.17 -2.69
C ASN A 26 -13.37 12.52 -1.99
N GLN A 27 -14.59 13.06 -2.06
CA GLN A 27 -14.91 14.34 -1.43
C GLN A 27 -14.83 14.25 0.10
N SER A 28 -15.36 13.18 0.69
CA SER A 28 -15.37 12.94 2.13
C SER A 28 -13.93 12.79 2.66
N LEU A 29 -13.06 12.17 1.87
CA LEU A 29 -11.65 11.97 2.14
C LEU A 29 -10.88 13.28 2.03
N PHE A 30 -11.15 14.10 1.00
CA PHE A 30 -10.51 15.40 0.83
C PHE A 30 -10.77 16.35 2.00
N ILE A 31 -12.01 16.41 2.49
CA ILE A 31 -12.36 17.22 3.68
C ILE A 31 -11.56 16.73 4.90
N PHE A 32 -11.47 15.41 5.08
CA PHE A 32 -10.70 14.82 6.17
C PHE A 32 -9.20 15.14 6.07
N LEU A 33 -8.61 15.01 4.88
CA LEU A 33 -7.17 15.23 4.66
C LEU A 33 -6.75 16.71 4.71
N ASN A 34 -7.68 17.65 4.47
CA ASN A 34 -7.39 19.09 4.59
C ASN A 34 -7.67 19.68 5.97
N GLY A 35 -8.41 18.98 6.83
CA GLY A 35 -8.64 19.46 8.19
C GLY A 35 -7.35 19.56 9.00
N ASP A 36 -7.36 20.40 10.03
CA ASP A 36 -6.24 20.66 10.95
C ASP A 36 -5.79 19.44 11.78
N ARG A 37 -6.42 18.28 11.55
CA ARG A 37 -6.22 17.06 12.32
C ARG A 37 -5.18 16.13 11.73
N LEU A 38 -4.61 16.45 10.56
CA LEU A 38 -3.60 15.56 10.01
C LEU A 38 -2.41 15.52 10.96
N GLU A 39 -1.87 16.68 11.37
CA GLU A 39 -0.77 16.75 12.36
C GLU A 39 -1.13 16.05 13.69
N ASP A 40 -2.35 16.27 14.21
CA ASP A 40 -2.82 15.68 15.47
C ASP A 40 -2.88 14.14 15.44
N LEU A 41 -3.15 13.55 14.27
CA LEU A 41 -3.18 12.09 14.12
C LEU A 41 -1.81 11.44 14.28
N PHE A 42 -0.73 12.22 14.09
CA PHE A 42 0.65 11.78 14.23
C PHE A 42 1.27 12.15 15.58
N ALA A 43 0.76 13.18 16.27
CA ALA A 43 1.25 13.58 17.58
C ALA A 43 1.13 12.45 18.62
N ASP A 44 0.07 11.63 18.50
CA ASP A 44 -0.19 10.46 19.33
C ASP A 44 -0.03 9.14 18.54
N TYR A 45 0.80 9.09 17.49
CA TYR A 45 1.16 7.81 16.90
C TYR A 45 2.12 7.12 17.87
N PRO A 46 1.71 6.04 18.55
CA PRO A 46 2.64 5.35 19.41
C PRO A 46 3.73 4.80 18.49
N LEU A 47 4.97 5.24 18.73
CA LEU A 47 6.22 4.63 18.23
C LEU A 47 6.42 3.24 18.84
N ASP A 48 5.33 2.52 19.12
CA ASP A 48 5.44 1.22 19.72
C ASP A 48 6.07 0.32 18.67
N GLU A 49 7.10 -0.41 19.08
CA GLU A 49 7.72 -1.51 18.33
C GLU A 49 6.70 -2.61 17.94
N SER A 50 5.42 -2.40 18.28
CA SER A 50 4.27 -3.12 17.76
C SER A 50 4.42 -3.35 16.26
N GLY A 51 4.54 -4.63 15.92
CA GLY A 51 4.72 -5.06 14.55
C GLY A 51 3.51 -4.75 13.65
N PRO A 52 3.51 -5.33 12.45
CA PRO A 52 2.42 -5.22 11.49
C PRO A 52 1.04 -5.44 12.12
N SER A 53 0.14 -4.47 11.98
CA SER A 53 -1.23 -4.52 12.52
C SER A 53 -2.26 -4.67 11.40
N SER A 54 -3.55 -4.79 11.72
CA SER A 54 -4.63 -4.76 10.74
C SER A 54 -5.75 -3.85 11.23
N PRO A 55 -6.42 -3.11 10.33
CA PRO A 55 -7.50 -2.24 10.73
C PRO A 55 -8.69 -3.09 11.19
N SER A 56 -9.42 -2.58 12.19
CA SER A 56 -10.66 -3.16 12.69
C SER A 56 -11.75 -3.16 11.63
N ARG A 57 -12.73 -4.06 11.79
CA ARG A 57 -13.92 -4.07 10.92
C ARG A 57 -14.72 -2.79 11.16
N GLY A 58 -14.86 -1.97 10.13
CA GLY A 58 -15.52 -0.67 10.24
C GLY A 58 -14.60 0.47 10.68
N ALA A 59 -13.27 0.27 10.62
CA ALA A 59 -12.26 1.28 10.92
C ALA A 59 -12.59 2.64 10.30
N GLY A 60 -12.55 3.68 11.14
CA GLY A 60 -12.70 5.07 10.72
C GLY A 60 -11.47 5.57 9.92
N LYS A 61 -11.58 6.78 9.35
CA LYS A 61 -10.50 7.36 8.51
C LYS A 61 -9.16 7.49 9.24
N CYS A 62 -9.19 7.86 10.52
CA CYS A 62 -8.00 7.97 11.37
C CYS A 62 -7.27 6.63 11.51
N GLU A 63 -8.00 5.56 11.79
CA GLU A 63 -7.43 4.23 11.94
C GLU A 63 -6.91 3.68 10.61
N ARG A 64 -7.63 3.91 9.51
CA ARG A 64 -7.15 3.57 8.16
C ARG A 64 -5.88 4.32 7.79
N LEU A 65 -5.75 5.59 8.20
CA LEU A 65 -4.54 6.37 8.01
C LEU A 65 -3.37 5.81 8.84
N ARG A 66 -3.60 5.51 10.12
CA ARG A 66 -2.60 4.83 10.98
C ARG A 66 -2.15 3.50 10.38
N TYR A 67 -3.08 2.74 9.81
CA TYR A 67 -2.78 1.49 9.13
C TYR A 67 -1.96 1.72 7.85
N LEU A 68 -2.30 2.72 7.03
CA LEU A 68 -1.53 3.08 5.84
C LEU A 68 -0.08 3.44 6.21
N ILE A 69 0.11 4.21 7.29
CA ILE A 69 1.44 4.57 7.80
C ILE A 69 2.22 3.33 8.22
N ASN A 70 1.59 2.41 8.97
CA ASN A 70 2.19 1.12 9.35
C ASN A 70 2.63 0.34 8.11
N VAL A 71 1.81 0.32 7.05
CA VAL A 71 2.15 -0.30 5.77
C VAL A 71 3.38 0.35 5.14
N TYR A 72 3.41 1.67 5.03
CA TYR A 72 4.56 2.39 4.46
C TYR A 72 5.85 2.15 5.23
N PHE A 73 5.79 2.23 6.56
CA PHE A 73 6.94 2.08 7.44
C PHE A 73 7.58 0.69 7.28
N HIS A 74 6.80 -0.38 7.42
CA HIS A 74 7.34 -1.74 7.31
C HIS A 74 7.77 -2.08 5.89
N THR A 75 7.05 -1.60 4.87
CA THR A 75 7.45 -1.80 3.47
C THR A 75 8.72 -1.04 3.11
N GLY A 76 8.91 0.19 3.59
CA GLY A 76 10.14 0.95 3.44
C GLY A 76 11.32 0.22 4.08
N LYS A 77 11.18 -0.18 5.35
CA LYS A 77 12.19 -0.96 6.08
C LYS A 77 12.56 -2.26 5.34
N PHE A 78 11.55 -2.98 4.84
CA PHE A 78 11.76 -4.18 4.05
C PHE A 78 12.58 -3.94 2.79
N PHE A 79 12.31 -2.85 2.04
CA PHE A 79 13.07 -2.54 0.83
C PHE A 79 14.49 -2.07 1.08
N VAL A 80 14.76 -1.42 2.22
CA VAL A 80 16.13 -1.07 2.61
C VAL A 80 16.94 -2.34 2.91
N GLU A 81 16.35 -3.30 3.62
CA GLU A 81 17.04 -4.53 4.02
C GLU A 81 17.13 -5.59 2.92
N TYR A 82 16.16 -5.60 2.01
CA TYR A 82 16.06 -6.55 0.91
C TYR A 82 15.80 -5.82 -0.42
N PRO A 83 16.75 -5.01 -0.91
CA PRO A 83 16.58 -4.22 -2.13
C PRO A 83 16.37 -5.08 -3.38
N GLU A 84 16.81 -6.35 -3.34
CA GLU A 84 16.56 -7.33 -4.40
C GLU A 84 15.08 -7.65 -4.61
N TYR A 85 14.20 -7.35 -3.65
CA TYR A 85 12.75 -7.56 -3.76
C TYR A 85 11.97 -6.30 -4.12
N SER A 86 12.61 -5.29 -4.73
CA SER A 86 11.96 -4.06 -5.19
C SER A 86 10.72 -4.33 -6.06
N THR A 87 9.87 -3.32 -6.25
CA THR A 87 8.65 -3.44 -7.08
C THR A 87 8.90 -3.23 -8.58
N MET A 88 10.17 -3.21 -9.00
CA MET A 88 10.56 -3.03 -10.40
C MET A 88 10.21 -4.26 -11.26
N LYS A 89 10.32 -4.11 -12.58
CA LYS A 89 9.87 -5.11 -13.55
C LYS A 89 10.53 -6.47 -13.40
N GLU A 90 11.78 -6.45 -13.00
CA GLU A 90 12.65 -7.60 -12.84
C GLU A 90 12.19 -8.53 -11.71
N ASN A 91 11.34 -8.04 -10.80
CA ASN A 91 10.90 -8.74 -9.59
C ASN A 91 9.41 -9.11 -9.60
N TRP A 92 8.73 -9.00 -10.74
CA TRP A 92 7.29 -9.29 -10.81
C TRP A 92 6.94 -10.72 -10.43
N GLU A 93 7.78 -11.69 -10.78
CA GLU A 93 7.57 -13.09 -10.42
C GLU A 93 7.49 -13.28 -8.90
N PHE A 94 8.39 -12.64 -8.14
CA PHE A 94 8.33 -12.65 -6.68
C PHE A 94 6.98 -12.13 -6.16
N TRP A 95 6.53 -10.98 -6.65
CA TRP A 95 5.30 -10.33 -6.20
C TRP A 95 4.03 -11.05 -6.63
N ASP A 96 4.04 -11.67 -7.79
CA ASP A 96 2.95 -12.53 -8.26
C ASP A 96 2.93 -13.86 -7.47
N ASP A 97 4.09 -14.44 -7.15
CA ASP A 97 4.21 -15.70 -6.41
C ASP A 97 3.87 -15.57 -4.91
N ILE A 98 3.99 -14.38 -4.31
CA ILE A 98 3.54 -14.16 -2.92
C ILE A 98 2.02 -14.38 -2.77
N THR A 99 1.26 -14.24 -3.85
CA THR A 99 -0.18 -14.57 -3.85
C THR A 99 -0.43 -16.09 -3.91
N ASN A 100 0.57 -16.88 -4.31
CA ASN A 100 0.50 -18.32 -4.43
C ASN A 100 0.77 -19.02 -3.07
N PRO A 101 -0.15 -19.89 -2.59
CA PRO A 101 0.01 -20.62 -1.34
C PRO A 101 1.28 -21.48 -1.21
N GLY A 102 1.83 -21.98 -2.33
CA GLY A 102 3.00 -22.87 -2.34
C GLY A 102 4.33 -22.16 -2.04
N TYR A 103 4.44 -20.87 -2.35
CA TYR A 103 5.66 -20.07 -2.12
C TYR A 103 5.72 -19.42 -0.72
N ARG A 104 4.71 -19.69 0.12
CA ARG A 104 4.55 -19.16 1.48
C ARG A 104 5.62 -19.63 2.49
N GLN A 105 6.68 -20.33 2.12
CA GLN A 105 7.64 -20.88 3.11
C GLN A 105 9.07 -20.35 2.98
N HIS A 106 9.40 -19.62 1.91
CA HIS A 106 10.77 -19.15 1.63
C HIS A 106 10.73 -17.75 1.00
N GLY A 107 11.61 -16.84 1.43
CA GLY A 107 11.75 -15.50 0.83
C GLY A 107 11.99 -14.37 1.83
N GLY A 108 12.27 -13.16 1.31
CA GLY A 108 12.59 -11.98 2.11
C GLY A 108 11.57 -11.65 3.20
N MET A 109 10.26 -11.74 2.90
CA MET A 109 9.22 -11.41 3.87
C MET A 109 9.24 -12.31 5.11
N LYS A 110 9.62 -13.59 4.96
CA LYS A 110 9.76 -14.51 6.09
C LYS A 110 11.00 -14.17 6.92
N LYS A 111 12.15 -13.94 6.26
CA LYS A 111 13.37 -13.50 6.93
C LYS A 111 13.16 -12.19 7.70
N PHE A 112 12.44 -11.24 7.11
CA PHE A 112 12.05 -9.99 7.75
C PHE A 112 11.17 -10.22 8.98
N ALA A 113 10.11 -11.03 8.86
CA ALA A 113 9.25 -11.35 10.00
C ALA A 113 10.01 -12.04 11.14
N GLU A 114 10.86 -13.02 10.82
CA GLU A 114 11.66 -13.76 11.80
C GLU A 114 12.69 -12.87 12.50
N LYS A 115 13.39 -12.01 11.75
CA LYS A 115 14.38 -11.07 12.28
C LYS A 115 13.79 -10.15 13.35
N TYR A 116 12.56 -9.69 13.15
CA TYR A 116 11.87 -8.76 14.05
C TYR A 116 10.85 -9.41 14.99
N GLY A 117 10.74 -10.74 14.98
CA GLY A 117 9.75 -11.47 15.80
C GLY A 117 8.30 -11.17 15.45
N TYR A 118 8.02 -10.68 14.24
CA TYR A 118 6.68 -10.29 13.81
C TYR A 118 5.82 -11.51 13.40
N PRO A 119 4.48 -11.45 13.59
CA PRO A 119 3.60 -12.47 13.06
C PRO A 119 3.69 -12.54 11.53
N ILE A 120 4.08 -13.71 11.02
CA ILE A 120 4.35 -13.90 9.58
C ILE A 120 3.17 -13.53 8.69
N ASN A 121 1.94 -13.88 9.10
CA ASN A 121 0.74 -13.61 8.32
C ASN A 121 0.44 -12.11 8.24
N LEU A 122 0.59 -11.39 9.36
CA LEU A 122 0.37 -9.94 9.39
C LEU A 122 1.45 -9.22 8.58
N THR A 123 2.70 -9.64 8.74
CA THR A 123 3.85 -9.10 7.99
C THR A 123 3.62 -9.24 6.49
N ARG A 124 3.16 -10.41 6.03
CA ARG A 124 2.86 -10.63 4.61
C ARG A 124 1.74 -9.75 4.10
N ASN A 125 0.65 -9.63 4.84
CA ASN A 125 -0.48 -8.79 4.43
C ASN A 125 -0.03 -7.34 4.29
N VAL A 126 0.72 -6.84 5.27
CA VAL A 126 1.27 -5.48 5.26
C VAL A 126 2.22 -5.28 4.08
N LEU A 127 3.22 -6.15 3.91
CA LEU A 127 4.21 -6.00 2.84
C LEU A 127 3.60 -6.22 1.44
N SER A 128 2.62 -7.11 1.30
CA SER A 128 1.88 -7.32 0.04
C SER A 128 1.08 -6.07 -0.35
N ARG A 129 0.34 -5.48 0.60
CA ARG A 129 -0.40 -4.23 0.38
C ARG A 129 0.56 -3.08 0.06
N GLY A 130 1.65 -2.94 0.81
CA GLY A 130 2.63 -1.89 0.58
C GLY A 130 3.33 -2.03 -0.77
N GLY A 131 3.64 -3.26 -1.20
CA GLY A 131 4.14 -3.52 -2.54
C GLY A 131 3.16 -3.08 -3.63
N LYS A 132 1.88 -3.46 -3.52
CA LYS A 132 0.83 -3.05 -4.48
C LYS A 132 0.65 -1.53 -4.53
N ILE A 133 0.69 -0.87 -3.37
CA ILE A 133 0.66 0.60 -3.28
C ILE A 133 1.86 1.20 -4.02
N LYS A 134 3.07 0.69 -3.79
CA LYS A 134 4.28 1.15 -4.48
C LYS A 134 4.22 0.94 -6.00
N ALA A 135 3.62 -0.16 -6.44
CA ALA A 135 3.36 -0.40 -7.85
C ALA A 135 2.38 0.63 -8.44
N ILE A 136 1.28 0.94 -7.74
CA ILE A 136 0.33 1.99 -8.12
C ILE A 136 1.03 3.36 -8.19
N GLU A 137 1.78 3.75 -7.16
CA GLU A 137 2.54 5.01 -7.11
C GLU A 137 3.50 5.13 -8.30
N SER A 138 4.19 4.04 -8.64
CA SER A 138 5.18 4.02 -9.73
C SER A 138 4.53 4.25 -11.09
N GLU A 139 3.33 3.68 -11.33
CA GLU A 139 2.60 3.89 -12.58
C GLU A 139 2.02 5.32 -12.70
N LEU A 140 1.59 5.92 -11.59
CA LEU A 140 1.09 7.31 -11.60
C LEU A 140 2.21 8.37 -11.61
N GLY A 141 3.37 8.06 -11.03
CA GLY A 141 4.39 9.07 -10.71
C GLY A 141 3.94 10.06 -9.61
N GLU A 142 2.97 9.69 -8.78
CA GLU A 142 2.41 10.53 -7.72
C GLU A 142 2.33 9.74 -6.40
N PRO A 143 3.28 9.92 -5.46
CA PRO A 143 3.32 9.13 -4.21
C PRO A 143 2.12 9.40 -3.29
N THR A 144 1.46 10.55 -3.45
CA THR A 144 0.27 10.86 -2.64
C THR A 144 -0.97 10.08 -3.01
N VAL A 145 -0.96 9.33 -4.13
CA VAL A 145 -2.09 8.48 -4.54
C VAL A 145 -2.46 7.47 -3.46
N ALA A 146 -1.52 7.07 -2.61
CA ALA A 146 -1.81 6.14 -1.53
C ALA A 146 -2.79 6.67 -0.49
N LEU A 147 -2.84 7.99 -0.28
CA LEU A 147 -3.86 8.59 0.57
C LEU A 147 -5.26 8.38 -0.04
N LEU A 148 -5.36 8.36 -1.37
CA LEU A 148 -6.61 8.10 -2.09
C LEU A 148 -7.02 6.62 -2.04
N LEU A 149 -6.07 5.74 -1.70
CA LEU A 149 -6.33 4.31 -1.51
C LEU A 149 -6.86 4.00 -0.10
N LEU A 150 -6.83 4.94 0.86
CA LEU A 150 -7.38 4.76 2.22
C LEU A 150 -8.74 4.03 2.28
N PRO A 151 -9.76 4.36 1.45
CA PRO A 151 -11.04 3.67 1.49
C PRO A 151 -10.98 2.21 0.99
N VAL A 152 -9.96 1.84 0.23
CA VAL A 152 -9.88 0.59 -0.55
C VAL A 152 -8.64 -0.26 -0.25
N ILE A 153 -7.79 0.11 0.72
CA ILE A 153 -6.57 -0.66 1.05
C ILE A 153 -6.84 -2.17 1.21
N PRO A 154 -7.89 -2.61 1.95
CA PRO A 154 -8.17 -4.03 2.07
C PRO A 154 -8.58 -4.70 0.75
N MET A 155 -9.20 -3.95 -0.18
CA MET A 155 -9.61 -4.47 -1.49
C MET A 155 -8.41 -4.79 -2.38
N LEU A 156 -7.25 -4.16 -2.10
CA LEU A 156 -6.00 -4.47 -2.80
C LEU A 156 -5.56 -5.92 -2.59
N ASP A 157 -5.99 -6.60 -1.51
CA ASP A 157 -5.66 -8.01 -1.29
C ASP A 157 -6.17 -8.90 -2.43
N GLY A 158 -7.30 -8.56 -3.03
CA GLY A 158 -7.91 -9.29 -4.14
C GLY A 158 -7.25 -9.02 -5.50
N LEU A 159 -6.39 -8.00 -5.60
CA LEU A 159 -5.65 -7.71 -6.84
C LEU A 159 -4.34 -8.50 -6.89
N SER A 160 -3.97 -8.95 -8.08
CA SER A 160 -2.59 -9.26 -8.41
C SER A 160 -1.74 -7.99 -8.48
N TYR A 161 -0.43 -8.17 -8.61
CA TYR A 161 0.47 -7.04 -8.80
C TYR A 161 0.25 -6.36 -10.16
N HIS A 162 -0.10 -7.15 -11.18
CA HIS A 162 -0.55 -6.62 -12.47
C HIS A 162 -1.80 -5.75 -12.31
N GLY A 163 -2.83 -6.25 -11.61
CA GLY A 163 -4.05 -5.49 -11.32
C GLY A 163 -3.79 -4.20 -10.55
N ALA A 164 -2.86 -4.20 -9.59
CA ALA A 164 -2.46 -2.98 -8.90
C ALA A 164 -1.85 -1.94 -9.86
N ARG A 165 -1.02 -2.36 -10.82
CA ARG A 165 -0.47 -1.44 -11.83
C ARG A 165 -1.52 -0.94 -12.79
N GLU A 166 -2.43 -1.80 -13.23
CA GLU A 166 -3.57 -1.42 -14.05
C GLU A 166 -4.47 -0.40 -13.34
N LEU A 167 -4.73 -0.60 -12.04
CA LEU A 167 -5.39 0.40 -11.20
C LEU A 167 -4.65 1.74 -11.24
N GLY A 168 -3.32 1.71 -11.17
CA GLY A 168 -2.50 2.91 -11.29
C GLY A 168 -2.70 3.65 -12.62
N LEU A 169 -2.66 2.92 -13.73
CA LEU A 169 -2.92 3.48 -15.06
C LEU A 169 -4.34 4.06 -15.18
N LEU A 170 -5.35 3.36 -14.66
CA LEU A 170 -6.75 3.80 -14.70
C LEU A 170 -6.99 5.06 -13.85
N LEU A 171 -6.39 5.14 -12.66
CA LEU A 171 -6.43 6.32 -11.82
C LEU A 171 -5.81 7.54 -12.52
N GLY A 172 -4.67 7.36 -13.19
CA GLY A 172 -4.01 8.43 -13.95
C GLY A 172 -4.82 8.92 -15.15
N ARG A 173 -5.51 8.02 -15.87
CA ARG A 173 -6.33 8.38 -17.05
C ARG A 173 -7.65 9.06 -16.69
N ASN A 174 -8.32 8.58 -15.65
CA ASN A 174 -9.73 8.91 -15.42
C ASN A 174 -9.97 9.95 -14.33
N ASN A 175 -8.94 10.37 -13.58
CA ASN A 175 -9.14 11.22 -12.41
C ASN A 175 -8.14 12.38 -12.30
N ALA A 176 -8.27 13.37 -13.18
CA ALA A 176 -7.53 14.64 -13.08
C ALA A 176 -7.74 15.33 -11.71
N ASP A 177 -8.93 15.21 -11.13
CA ASP A 177 -9.22 15.72 -9.79
C ASP A 177 -8.46 14.97 -8.69
N LEU A 178 -8.30 13.64 -8.79
CA LEU A 178 -7.48 12.87 -7.83
C LEU A 178 -6.01 13.28 -7.90
N LEU A 179 -5.48 13.50 -9.11
CA LEU A 179 -4.12 14.02 -9.30
C LEU A 179 -3.95 15.44 -8.72
N ARG A 180 -4.95 16.31 -8.89
CA ARG A 180 -4.95 17.66 -8.29
C ARG A 180 -4.94 17.58 -6.77
N VAL A 181 -5.78 16.72 -6.17
CA VAL A 181 -5.84 16.48 -4.74
C VAL A 181 -4.51 15.93 -4.21
N GLY A 182 -3.96 14.93 -4.87
CA GLY A 182 -2.64 14.37 -4.51
C GLY A 182 -1.57 15.46 -4.43
N ARG A 183 -1.47 16.30 -5.47
CA ARG A 183 -0.51 17.42 -5.49
C ARG A 183 -0.69 18.41 -4.33
N THR A 184 -1.92 18.70 -3.92
CA THR A 184 -2.17 19.60 -2.77
C THR A 184 -1.70 19.00 -1.44
N LEU A 185 -1.72 17.67 -1.32
CA LEU A 185 -1.30 16.96 -0.12
C LEU A 185 0.17 16.53 -0.18
N ARG A 186 0.84 16.69 -1.33
CA ARG A 186 2.20 16.21 -1.57
C ARG A 186 3.21 16.73 -0.59
N LYS A 187 3.26 18.05 -0.38
CA LYS A 187 4.23 18.63 0.57
C LYS A 187 4.02 18.10 1.99
N ARG A 188 2.76 17.97 2.42
CA ARG A 188 2.42 17.40 3.73
C ARG A 188 2.89 15.94 3.81
N TRP A 189 2.48 15.13 2.85
CA TRP A 189 2.86 13.71 2.77
C TRP A 189 4.37 13.49 2.73
N GLU A 190 5.11 14.26 1.93
CA GLU A 190 6.58 14.20 1.86
C GLU A 190 7.24 14.52 3.21
N VAL A 191 6.77 15.55 3.92
CA VAL A 191 7.28 15.88 5.26
C VAL A 191 7.01 14.73 6.24
N TYR A 192 5.82 14.14 6.20
CA TYR A 192 5.49 12.98 7.04
C TYR A 192 6.36 11.77 6.73
N MET A 193 6.50 11.43 5.45
CA MET A 193 7.31 10.29 5.03
C MET A 193 8.79 10.49 5.39
N ARG A 194 9.34 11.70 5.25
CA ARG A 194 10.71 12.00 5.71
C ARG A 194 10.88 11.85 7.22
N ASN A 195 9.89 12.29 8.00
CA ASN A 195 9.94 12.11 9.45
C ASN A 195 9.89 10.61 9.82
N LEU A 196 9.08 9.82 9.12
CA LEU A 196 9.04 8.36 9.27
C LEU A 196 10.34 7.68 8.82
N GLU A 197 10.95 8.14 7.73
CA GLU A 197 12.23 7.64 7.22
C GLU A 197 13.37 7.95 8.19
N SER A 198 13.40 9.14 8.80
CA SER A 198 14.40 9.48 9.82
C SER A 198 14.32 8.58 11.07
N LEU A 199 13.16 7.96 11.31
CA LEU A 199 12.97 6.96 12.37
C LEU A 199 13.40 5.55 11.95
N LEU A 200 13.57 5.28 10.65
CA LEU A 200 14.10 4.01 10.12
C LEU A 200 15.64 3.96 10.14
N ASP A 201 16.29 5.11 10.17
CA ASP A 201 17.76 5.25 10.21
C ASP A 201 18.34 5.20 11.65
N CYS A 202 17.49 4.99 12.67
CA CYS A 202 17.86 4.78 14.07
C CYS A 202 17.79 3.30 14.45
#